data_AF-A0A948SXE9-F1
#
_entry.id   AF-A0A948SXE9-F1
#
_cell.length_a   1.000
_cell.length_b   1.000
_cell.length_c   1.000
_cell.angle_alpha   90.00
_cell.angle_beta   90.00
_cell.angle_gamma   90.00
#
_symmetry.space_group_name_H-M   'P 1'
#
loop_
_entity.id
_entity.type
_entity.pdbx_description
1 polymer ?
#
loop_
_entity_poly.entity_id
_entity_poly.type
_entity_poly.pdbx_seq_one_letter_code
_entity_poly.pdbx_strand_id
1 'polypeptide(L)' 'MKPLVELAVAYIEGEMDAGRLRRADARLVMAFAYSTVVGVATEPVALRAVGWEPSVASLRRLRAELLAFLRAALAP' A
#
# COMPACT_ATOMS: atom_id res chain seq x y z
N MET A 1 18.72 7.57 2.64
CA MET A 1 17.27 7.68 2.41
C MET A 1 16.92 8.48 1.16
N LYS A 2 17.33 9.75 1.02
CA LYS A 2 16.98 10.60 -0.15
C LYS A 2 17.17 9.93 -1.52
N PRO A 3 18.30 9.25 -1.81
CA PRO A 3 18.49 8.60 -3.12
C PRO A 3 17.48 7.48 -3.41
N LEU A 4 17.09 6.71 -2.40
CA LEU A 4 16.11 5.62 -2.57
C LEU A 4 14.70 6.16 -2.78
N VAL A 5 14.35 7.26 -2.10
CA VAL A 5 13.07 7.92 -2.28
C VAL A 5 12.94 8.47 -3.69
N GLU A 6 13.98 9.12 -4.21
CA GLU A 6 13.98 9.65 -5.58
C GLU A 6 13.85 8.54 -6.63
N LEU A 7 14.55 7.41 -6.47
CA LEU A 7 14.39 6.25 -7.35
C LEU A 7 12.96 5.68 -7.30
N ALA A 8 12.35 5.62 -6.11
CA ALA A 8 10.99 5.15 -5.96
C ALA A 8 9.96 6.13 -6.58
N VAL A 9 10.16 7.45 -6.43
CA VAL A 9 9.35 8.47 -7.13
C VAL A 9 9.42 8.25 -8.63
N ALA A 10 10.63 8.19 -9.19
CA ALA A 10 10.84 8.06 -10.63
C ALA A 10 10.22 6.77 -11.18
N TYR A 11 10.30 5.67 -10.42
CA TYR A 11 9.63 4.43 -10.77
C TYR A 11 8.10 4.61 -10.88
N ILE A 12 7.46 5.18 -9.85
CA ILE A 12 6.00 5.38 -9.84
C ILE A 12 5.56 6.31 -10.98
N GLU A 13 6.31 7.39 -11.24
CA GLU A 13 6.04 8.29 -12.37
C GLU A 13 6.13 7.54 -13.71
N GLY A 14 7.15 6.70 -13.90
CA GLY A 14 7.28 5.87 -15.11
C GLY A 14 6.16 4.85 -15.30
N GLU A 15 5.65 4.25 -14.22
CA GLU A 15 4.49 3.35 -14.28
C GLU A 15 3.20 4.11 -14.63
N MET A 16 3.06 5.36 -14.16
CA MET A 16 1.94 6.23 -14.54
C MET A 16 2.03 6.68 -16.00
N ASP A 17 3.21 7.03 -16.49
CA ASP A 17 3.43 7.42 -17.89
C ASP A 17 3.16 6.24 -18.84
N ALA A 18 3.45 5.02 -18.40
CA ALA A 18 3.14 3.80 -19.14
C ALA A 18 1.67 3.35 -19.03
N GLY A 19 0.81 4.12 -18.34
CA GLY A 19 -0.60 3.81 -18.18
C GLY A 19 -0.88 2.56 -17.33
N ARG A 20 0.06 2.12 -16.49
CA ARG A 20 -0.11 0.99 -15.56
C ARG A 20 -0.63 1.41 -14.20
N LEU A 21 -0.46 2.68 -13.83
CA LEU A 21 -1.04 3.30 -12.65
C LEU A 21 -1.83 4.55 -13.03
N ARG A 22 -2.88 4.88 -12.27
CA ARG A 22 -3.60 6.16 -12.42
C ARG A 22 -2.69 7.37 -12.21
N ARG A 23 -3.01 8.48 -12.87
CA ARG A 23 -2.31 9.76 -12.66
C ARG A 23 -2.53 10.31 -11.24
N ALA A 24 -1.46 10.67 -10.56
CA ALA A 24 -1.45 11.33 -9.26
C ALA A 24 -0.07 11.92 -8.95
N ASP A 25 0.06 12.58 -7.81
CA ASP A 25 1.38 12.93 -7.25
C ASP A 25 2.06 11.67 -6.71
N ALA A 26 3.22 11.31 -7.27
CA ALA A 26 3.95 10.09 -6.92
C ALA A 26 4.46 10.07 -5.47
N ARG A 27 4.86 11.22 -4.92
CA ARG A 27 5.34 11.31 -3.53
C ARG A 27 4.20 11.06 -2.55
N LEU A 28 3.03 11.65 -2.80
CA LEU A 28 1.84 11.43 -1.98
C LEU A 28 1.33 9.99 -2.11
N VAL A 29 1.33 9.40 -3.30
CA VAL A 29 0.97 7.99 -3.50
C VAL A 29 1.83 7.06 -2.67
N MET A 30 3.16 7.26 -2.68
CA MET A 30 4.06 6.46 -1.84
C MET A 30 3.83 6.67 -0.35
N ALA A 31 3.60 7.91 0.07
CA ALA A 31 3.28 8.21 1.47
C ALA A 31 1.99 7.50 1.90
N PHE A 32 0.94 7.51 1.07
CA PHE A 32 -0.31 6.80 1.34
C PHE A 32 -0.11 5.30 1.42
N ALA A 33 0.58 4.69 0.44
CA ALA A 33 0.86 3.26 0.46
C ALA A 33 1.62 2.84 1.72
N TYR A 34 2.65 3.62 2.11
CA TYR A 34 3.39 3.40 3.35
C TYR A 34 2.48 3.51 4.58
N SER A 35 1.69 4.59 4.69
CA SER A 35 0.78 4.82 5.81
C SER A 35 -0.27 3.72 5.93
N THR A 36 -0.84 3.23 4.83
CA THR A 36 -1.80 2.12 4.86
C THR A 36 -1.16 0.84 5.39
N VAL A 37 0.03 0.48 4.90
CA VAL A 37 0.74 -0.72 5.35
C VAL A 37 1.12 -0.63 6.82
N VAL A 38 1.71 0.49 7.24
CA VAL A 38 2.12 0.70 8.63
C VAL A 38 0.92 0.72 9.55
N GLY A 39 -0.14 1.48 9.23
CA GLY A 39 -1.35 1.55 10.04
C GLY A 39 -1.97 0.17 10.27
N VAL A 40 -2.13 -0.64 9.22
CA VAL A 40 -2.63 -2.02 9.34
C VAL A 40 -1.70 -2.89 10.20
N ALA A 41 -0.38 -2.73 10.08
CA ALA A 41 0.59 -3.51 10.82
C ALA A 41 0.69 -3.11 12.31
N THR A 42 0.44 -1.84 12.64
CA THR A 42 0.64 -1.30 14.00
C THR A 42 -0.64 -1.12 14.80
N GLU A 43 -1.82 -1.24 14.19
CA GLU A 43 -3.12 -1.04 14.87
C GLU A 43 -3.96 -2.34 14.95
N PRO A 44 -3.50 -3.37 15.68
CA PRO A 44 -4.21 -4.65 15.76
C PRO A 44 -5.55 -4.55 16.50
N VAL A 45 -5.79 -3.48 17.26
CA VAL A 45 -7.08 -3.24 17.94
C VAL A 45 -8.19 -2.98 16.91
N ALA A 46 -7.91 -2.20 15.86
CA ALA A 46 -8.88 -1.93 14.80
C ALA A 46 -9.24 -3.22 14.03
N LEU A 47 -8.26 -4.09 13.79
CA LEU A 47 -8.49 -5.40 13.17
C LEU A 47 -9.35 -6.31 14.05
N ARG A 48 -9.06 -6.38 15.35
CA ARG A 48 -9.87 -7.17 16.29
C ARG A 48 -11.31 -6.65 16.40
N ALA A 49 -11.51 -5.34 16.33
CA ALA A 49 -12.86 -4.74 16.37
C ALA A 49 -13.76 -5.20 15.20
N VAL A 50 -13.17 -5.62 14.09
CA VAL A 50 -13.90 -6.18 12.92
C VAL A 50 -13.84 -7.71 12.85
N GLY A 51 -13.51 -8.38 13.96
CA GLY A 51 -13.50 -9.85 14.06
C GLY A 51 -12.29 -10.53 13.40
N TRP A 52 -11.21 -9.80 13.12
CA TRP A 52 -9.96 -10.42 12.70
C TRP A 52 -9.21 -11.01 13.90
N GLU A 53 -8.87 -12.29 13.83
CA GLU A 53 -8.12 -13.01 14.87
C GLU A 53 -6.65 -13.22 14.47
N PRO A 54 -5.66 -13.12 15.37
CA PRO A 54 -4.24 -13.24 15.04
C PRO A 54 -3.80 -14.70 14.85
N SER A 55 -3.74 -15.14 13.60
CA SER A 55 -3.24 -16.47 13.21
C SER A 55 -2.39 -16.37 11.94
N VAL A 56 -1.62 -17.41 11.63
CA VAL A 56 -0.84 -17.46 10.38
C VAL A 56 -1.76 -17.36 9.14
N ALA A 57 -2.92 -18.04 9.19
CA ALA A 57 -3.89 -18.01 8.09
C ALA A 57 -4.50 -16.62 7.89
N SER A 58 -4.89 -15.95 8.97
CA SER A 58 -5.49 -14.61 8.91
C SER A 58 -4.49 -13.52 8.55
N LEU A 59 -3.21 -13.66 8.92
CA LEU A 59 -2.13 -12.76 8.47
C LEU A 59 -1.90 -12.88 6.96
N ARG A 60 -1.91 -14.11 6.41
CA ARG A 60 -1.81 -14.31 4.96
C ARG A 60 -2.99 -13.69 4.22
N ARG A 61 -4.20 -13.85 4.76
CA ARG A 61 -5.40 -13.21 4.21
C ARG A 61 -5.30 -11.69 4.28
N LEU A 62 -4.92 -11.12 5.43
CA LEU A 62 -4.73 -9.68 5.61
C LEU A 62 -3.73 -9.10 4.60
N ARG A 63 -2.60 -9.77 4.38
CA ARG A 63 -1.63 -9.38 3.35
C ARG A 63 -2.25 -9.40 1.95
N ALA A 64 -3.02 -10.44 1.62
CA ALA A 64 -3.66 -10.55 0.30
C ALA A 64 -4.69 -9.42 0.07
N GLU A 65 -5.55 -9.15 1.05
CA GLU A 65 -6.54 -8.07 1.00
C GLU A 65 -5.87 -6.69 0.91
N LEU A 66 -4.83 -6.44 1.71
CA LEU A 66 -4.06 -5.18 1.66
C LEU A 66 -3.43 -4.95 0.28
N LEU A 67 -2.84 -5.99 -0.32
CA LEU A 67 -2.29 -5.89 -1.67
C LEU A 67 -3.39 -5.69 -2.73
N ALA A 68 -4.54 -6.34 -2.58
CA ALA A 68 -5.68 -6.15 -3.47
C ALA A 68 -6.22 -4.72 -3.39
N PHE A 69 -6.38 -4.19 -2.17
CA PHE A 69 -6.78 -2.81 -1.90
C PHE A 69 -5.83 -1.81 -2.56
N LEU A 70 -4.52 -1.96 -2.35
CA LEU A 70 -3.52 -1.07 -2.96
C LEU A 70 -3.54 -1.16 -4.49
N ARG A 71 -3.64 -2.36 -5.06
CA ARG A 71 -3.75 -2.53 -6.52
C ARG A 71 -4.99 -1.84 -7.09
N ALA A 72 -6.14 -2.01 -6.45
CA ALA A 72 -7.38 -1.37 -6.87
C ALA A 72 -7.27 0.17 -6.76
N ALA A 73 -6.67 0.68 -5.69
CA ALA A 73 -6.47 2.11 -5.49
C ALA A 73 -5.48 2.75 -6.48
N LEU A 74 -4.65 1.95 -7.15
CA LEU A 74 -3.65 2.40 -8.10
C LEU A 74 -3.99 2.08 -9.56
N ALA A 75 -5.03 1.27 -9.80
CA ALA A 75 -5.46 0.91 -11.14
C ALA A 75 -5.73 2.17 -12.00
N PRO A 76 -5.35 2.18 -13.30
CA PRO A 76 -5.54 3.30 -14.21
C PRO A 76 -6.97 3.83 -14.29
#